data_AF-A0AB36CRT7-F1
#
_entry.id   AF-A0AB36CRT7-F1
#
_cell.length_a   1.000
_cell.length_b   1.000
_cell.length_c   1.000
_cell.angle_alpha   90.00
_cell.angle_beta   90.00
_cell.angle_gamma   90.00
#
_symmetry.space_group_name_H-M   'P 1'
#
loop_
_entity.id
_entity.type
_entity.pdbx_description
1 polymer ?
#
loop_
_entity_poly.entity_id
_entity_poly.type
_entity_poly.pdbx_seq_one_letter_code
_entity_poly.pdbx_strand_id
1 'polypeptide(L)'
;MERFTNSLRSSVEHKDWYVALATALTLPDICGALITPGAGNKVRYSAWFNNWMAPLYGGMLSGDECFQLRCGYLHAGEANIAGGARKILDDFHFIKPPRGGAEVHNNRFNRTLQLQVDIFCLEMADAVDEWALSVTEEEDIQQRMKELLYIHSLN
;
A
#
# COMPACT_ATOMS: atom_id res chain seq x y z
N MET A 1 -10.26 -10.69 -1.29
CA MET A 1 -9.05 -9.90 -1.63
C MET A 1 -7.84 -10.76 -1.98
N GLU A 2 -7.74 -11.97 -1.43
CA GLU A 2 -6.62 -12.93 -1.56
C GLU A 2 -5.87 -12.95 -2.89
N ARG A 3 -6.54 -12.91 -4.05
CA ARG A 3 -5.86 -12.90 -5.35
C ARG A 3 -4.82 -11.78 -5.50
N PHE A 4 -5.10 -10.60 -4.94
CA PHE A 4 -4.16 -9.47 -5.00
C PHE A 4 -3.04 -9.62 -3.97
N THR A 5 -3.38 -10.01 -2.73
CA THR A 5 -2.40 -10.16 -1.65
C THR A 5 -1.47 -11.36 -1.88
N ASN A 6 -1.96 -12.46 -2.45
CA ASN A 6 -1.15 -13.59 -2.90
C ASN A 6 -0.19 -13.20 -4.03
N SER A 7 -0.65 -12.40 -5.01
CA SER A 7 0.22 -11.90 -6.09
C SER A 7 1.31 -10.96 -5.56
N LEU A 8 0.96 -10.11 -4.58
CA LEU A 8 1.91 -9.25 -3.87
C LEU A 8 2.96 -10.07 -3.12
N ARG A 9 2.53 -11.03 -2.29
CA ARG A 9 3.44 -11.92 -1.55
C ARG A 9 4.34 -12.75 -2.48
N SER A 10 3.80 -13.26 -3.58
CA SER A 10 4.58 -13.94 -4.62
C SER A 10 5.64 -13.01 -5.24
N SER A 11 5.30 -11.75 -5.52
CA SER A 11 6.27 -10.78 -6.03
C SER A 11 7.40 -10.51 -5.02
N VAL A 12 7.08 -10.45 -3.72
CA VAL A 12 8.08 -10.34 -2.65
C VAL A 12 8.98 -11.60 -2.60
N GLU A 13 8.40 -12.79 -2.66
CA GLU A 13 9.12 -14.07 -2.65
C GLU A 13 10.12 -14.17 -3.82
N HIS A 14 9.68 -13.77 -5.03
CA HIS A 14 10.50 -13.76 -6.24
C HIS A 14 11.43 -12.54 -6.35
N LYS A 15 11.37 -11.62 -5.37
CA LYS A 15 12.20 -10.40 -5.31
C LYS A 15 11.92 -9.41 -6.45
N ASP A 16 10.71 -9.45 -6.99
CA ASP A 16 10.20 -8.50 -7.98
C ASP A 16 9.75 -7.20 -7.30
N TRP A 17 10.70 -6.48 -6.71
CA TRP A 17 10.44 -5.36 -5.79
C TRP A 17 9.63 -4.22 -6.37
N TYR A 18 9.83 -3.89 -7.64
CA TYR A 18 9.07 -2.82 -8.29
C TYR A 18 7.62 -3.23 -8.55
N VAL A 19 7.38 -4.50 -8.88
CA VAL A 19 6.03 -5.07 -9.05
C VAL A 19 5.35 -5.15 -7.69
N ALA A 20 6.04 -5.69 -6.69
CA ALA A 20 5.54 -5.75 -5.31
C ALA A 20 5.14 -4.36 -4.80
N LEU A 21 6.02 -3.36 -4.93
CA LEU A 21 5.74 -1.99 -4.50
C LEU A 21 4.57 -1.37 -5.29
N ALA A 22 4.52 -1.58 -6.62
CA ALA A 22 3.40 -1.10 -7.43
C ALA A 22 2.08 -1.68 -6.95
N THR A 23 2.02 -2.99 -6.75
CA THR A 23 0.83 -3.68 -6.26
C THR A 23 0.46 -3.17 -4.87
N ALA A 24 1.38 -3.11 -3.92
CA ALA A 24 1.14 -2.62 -2.56
C ALA A 24 0.54 -1.20 -2.56
N LEU A 25 1.10 -0.27 -3.35
CA LEU A 25 0.62 1.11 -3.43
C LEU A 25 -0.75 1.25 -4.12
N THR A 26 -1.27 0.22 -4.80
CA THR A 26 -2.63 0.28 -5.38
C THR A 26 -3.72 -0.19 -4.42
N LEU A 27 -3.38 -1.03 -3.45
CA LEU A 27 -4.37 -1.73 -2.63
C LEU A 27 -5.23 -0.82 -1.75
N PRO A 28 -4.71 0.24 -1.12
CA PRO A 28 -5.55 1.13 -0.31
C PRO A 28 -6.66 1.82 -1.11
N ASP A 29 -6.41 2.18 -2.37
CA ASP A 29 -7.45 2.79 -3.23
C ASP A 29 -8.51 1.76 -3.62
N ILE A 30 -8.10 0.53 -3.93
CA ILE A 30 -9.01 -0.59 -4.26
C ILE A 30 -9.91 -0.88 -3.05
N CYS A 31 -9.33 -1.05 -1.86
CA CYS A 31 -10.10 -1.32 -0.64
C CYS A 31 -10.98 -0.13 -0.27
N GLY A 32 -10.46 1.10 -0.34
CA GLY A 32 -11.23 2.32 -0.07
C GLY A 32 -12.42 2.49 -1.02
N ALA A 33 -12.29 2.13 -2.29
CA ALA A 33 -13.38 2.18 -3.27
C ALA A 33 -14.49 1.15 -2.98
N LEU A 34 -14.16 0.02 -2.34
CA LEU A 34 -15.14 -0.97 -1.90
C LEU A 34 -15.95 -0.47 -0.71
N ILE A 35 -15.36 0.36 0.16
CA ILE A 35 -16.06 0.96 1.31
C ILE A 35 -16.88 2.19 0.88
N THR A 36 -16.28 3.10 0.11
CA THR A 36 -16.86 4.40 -0.25
C THR A 36 -16.70 4.71 -1.75
N PRO A 37 -17.43 4.01 -2.64
CA PRO A 37 -17.23 4.12 -4.09
C PRO A 37 -17.44 5.54 -4.65
N GLY A 38 -18.29 6.36 -4.00
CA GLY A 38 -18.55 7.76 -4.40
C GLY A 38 -17.47 8.76 -3.96
N ALA A 39 -16.53 8.37 -3.10
CA ALA A 39 -15.47 9.26 -2.63
C ALA A 39 -14.32 9.36 -3.64
N GLY A 40 -13.68 10.53 -3.69
CA GLY A 40 -12.47 10.73 -4.50
C GLY A 40 -11.32 9.81 -4.10
N ASN A 41 -10.44 9.48 -5.05
CA ASN A 41 -9.32 8.55 -4.86
C ASN A 41 -8.42 8.88 -3.66
N LYS A 42 -8.06 10.16 -3.50
CA LYS A 42 -7.27 10.62 -2.35
C LYS A 42 -7.99 10.35 -1.03
N VAL A 43 -9.27 10.70 -0.96
CA VAL A 43 -10.07 10.59 0.28
C VAL A 43 -10.15 9.14 0.73
N ARG A 44 -10.54 8.23 -0.17
CA ARG A 44 -10.70 6.82 0.17
C ARG A 44 -9.37 6.12 0.41
N TYR A 45 -8.32 6.44 -0.34
CA TYR A 45 -6.96 5.93 -0.10
C TYR A 45 -6.46 6.35 1.28
N SER A 46 -6.48 7.65 1.58
CA SER A 46 -5.95 8.17 2.83
C SER A 46 -6.73 7.63 4.03
N ALA A 47 -8.06 7.55 3.92
CA ALA A 47 -8.91 6.98 4.96
C ALA A 47 -8.58 5.51 5.23
N TRP A 48 -8.47 4.68 4.18
CA TRP A 48 -8.13 3.27 4.34
C TRP A 48 -6.73 3.11 4.95
N PHE A 49 -5.73 3.80 4.39
CA PHE A 49 -4.35 3.71 4.88
C PHE A 49 -4.23 4.16 6.34
N ASN A 50 -4.91 5.25 6.73
CA ASN A 50 -4.86 5.74 8.11
C ASN A 50 -5.44 4.76 9.12
N ASN A 51 -6.41 3.93 8.72
CA ASN A 51 -7.02 2.94 9.60
C ASN A 51 -6.17 1.67 9.73
N TRP A 52 -5.58 1.21 8.62
CA TRP A 52 -4.98 -0.13 8.55
C TRP A 52 -3.46 -0.15 8.55
N MET A 53 -2.81 0.90 8.05
CA MET A 53 -1.35 0.96 7.90
C MET A 53 -0.71 1.98 8.83
N ALA A 54 -1.25 3.19 8.94
CA ALA A 54 -0.65 4.27 9.73
C ALA A 54 -0.33 3.92 11.20
N PRO A 55 -1.12 3.07 11.90
CA PRO A 55 -0.76 2.62 13.26
C PRO A 55 0.60 1.92 13.34
N LEU A 56 1.02 1.19 12.30
CA LEU A 56 2.31 0.51 12.22
C LEU A 56 3.49 1.50 12.16
N TYR A 57 3.25 2.70 11.64
CA TYR A 57 4.29 3.72 11.42
C TYR A 57 4.41 4.74 12.55
N GLY A 58 3.60 4.64 13.62
CA GLY A 58 3.71 5.54 14.78
C GLY A 58 3.62 7.03 14.45
N GLY A 59 2.90 7.39 13.38
CA GLY A 59 2.78 8.76 12.88
C GLY A 59 3.88 9.25 11.93
N MET A 60 4.83 8.39 11.53
CA MET A 60 5.87 8.72 10.54
C MET A 60 5.39 8.67 9.09
N LEU A 61 4.30 7.94 8.82
CA LEU A 61 3.71 7.80 7.49
C LEU A 61 2.19 7.93 7.58
N SER A 62 1.67 9.00 7.00
CA SER A 62 0.22 9.20 6.84
C SER A 62 -0.30 8.67 5.50
N GLY A 63 -1.60 8.43 5.44
CA GLY A 63 -2.27 8.06 4.18
C GLY A 63 -2.13 9.12 3.09
N ASP A 64 -2.08 10.40 3.46
CA ASP A 64 -1.85 11.50 2.52
C ASP A 64 -0.45 11.47 1.91
N GLU A 65 0.58 11.14 2.69
CA GLU A 65 1.96 11.01 2.21
C GLU A 65 2.13 9.75 1.37
N CYS A 66 1.55 8.63 1.80
CA CYS A 66 1.58 7.39 1.03
C CYS A 66 0.79 7.52 -0.29
N PHE A 67 -0.31 8.29 -0.32
CA PHE A 67 -1.03 8.60 -1.55
C PHE A 67 -0.17 9.39 -2.55
N GLN A 68 0.62 10.33 -2.04
CA GLN A 68 1.53 11.10 -2.88
C GLN A 68 2.67 10.24 -3.44
N LEU A 69 3.22 9.33 -2.62
CA LEU A 69 4.17 8.31 -3.09
C LEU A 69 3.55 7.47 -4.20
N ARG A 70 2.33 6.96 -4.02
CA ARG A 70 1.60 6.23 -5.06
C ARG A 70 1.52 7.04 -6.37
N CYS A 71 1.10 8.30 -6.29
CA CYS A 71 0.97 9.16 -7.47
C CYS A 71 2.33 9.37 -8.16
N GLY A 72 3.39 9.70 -7.41
CA GLY A 72 4.74 9.88 -7.95
C GLY A 72 5.26 8.62 -8.61
N TYR A 73 5.13 7.47 -7.93
CA TYR A 73 5.66 6.21 -8.40
C TYR A 73 4.88 5.68 -9.62
N LEU A 74 3.55 5.66 -9.58
CA LEU A 74 2.75 5.06 -10.66
C LEU A 74 2.61 5.95 -11.91
N HIS A 75 2.77 7.28 -11.79
CA HIS A 75 2.63 8.18 -12.93
C HIS A 75 3.96 8.74 -13.45
N ALA A 76 4.97 8.88 -12.60
CA ALA A 76 6.28 9.43 -12.98
C ALA A 76 7.45 8.46 -12.71
N GLY A 77 7.23 7.35 -12.00
CA GLY A 77 8.33 6.48 -11.54
C GLY A 77 9.19 7.11 -10.44
N GLU A 78 8.70 8.17 -9.80
CA GLU A 78 9.45 8.99 -8.84
C GLU A 78 9.05 8.68 -7.39
N ALA A 79 10.02 8.67 -6.48
CA ALA A 79 9.80 8.56 -5.03
C ALA A 79 9.76 9.94 -4.34
N ASN A 80 10.24 10.98 -5.03
CA ASN A 80 10.26 12.34 -4.53
C ASN A 80 8.83 12.87 -4.44
N ILE A 81 8.46 13.37 -3.27
CA ILE A 81 7.16 13.97 -3.04
C ILE A 81 7.27 15.48 -2.74
N ALA A 82 8.41 16.14 -2.92
CA ALA A 82 8.52 17.58 -2.74
C ALA A 82 7.58 18.35 -3.70
N GLY A 83 6.84 19.36 -3.20
CA GLY A 83 6.04 20.27 -4.03
C GLY A 83 4.51 20.28 -3.77
N GLY A 84 4.00 19.40 -2.91
CA GLY A 84 2.61 19.49 -2.40
C GLY A 84 2.54 20.29 -1.08
N ALA A 85 1.49 21.07 -0.88
CA ALA A 85 1.30 21.87 0.34
C ALA A 85 1.29 20.97 1.60
N ARG A 86 2.17 21.28 2.56
CA ARG A 86 2.40 20.60 3.85
C ARG A 86 2.77 19.11 3.72
N LYS A 87 4.06 18.81 3.72
CA LYS A 87 4.54 17.43 3.90
C LYS A 87 5.44 17.32 5.11
N ILE A 88 5.35 16.24 5.87
CA ILE A 88 6.30 15.90 6.94
C ILE A 88 7.52 15.19 6.30
N LEU A 89 7.31 14.57 5.13
CA LEU A 89 8.31 13.92 4.27
C LEU A 89 8.53 14.62 2.92
N ASP A 90 9.77 14.68 2.45
CA ASP A 90 10.16 15.11 1.10
C ASP A 90 10.44 13.93 0.16
N ASP A 91 10.83 12.78 0.71
CA ASP A 91 11.32 11.65 -0.08
C ASP A 91 11.12 10.30 0.63
N PHE A 92 11.09 9.22 -0.16
CA PHE A 92 11.06 7.84 0.31
C PHE A 92 12.29 7.10 -0.17
N HIS A 93 13.01 6.46 0.76
CA HIS A 93 14.14 5.60 0.42
C HIS A 93 13.77 4.14 0.67
N PHE A 94 13.33 3.46 -0.39
CA PHE A 94 13.13 2.02 -0.34
C PHE A 94 14.46 1.28 -0.46
N ILE A 95 14.71 0.35 0.46
CA ILE A 95 15.86 -0.55 0.41
C ILE A 95 15.40 -2.01 0.30
N LYS A 96 16.23 -2.82 -0.34
CA LYS A 96 16.04 -4.28 -0.36
C LYS A 96 16.42 -4.87 0.99
N PRO A 97 15.86 -6.02 1.39
CA PRO A 97 16.30 -6.74 2.59
C PRO A 97 17.83 -6.89 2.64
N PRO A 98 18.50 -6.39 3.71
CA PRO A 98 19.95 -6.48 3.87
C PRO A 98 20.47 -7.92 3.86
N ARG A 99 21.67 -8.11 3.31
CA ARG A 99 22.40 -9.40 3.41
C ARG A 99 22.76 -9.63 4.88
N GLY A 100 22.08 -10.58 5.52
CA GLY A 100 22.27 -10.89 6.94
C GLY A 100 20.99 -10.82 7.79
N GLY A 101 19.84 -10.44 7.19
CA GLY A 101 18.54 -10.48 7.86
C GLY A 101 18.30 -9.36 8.87
N ALA A 102 19.12 -8.32 8.86
CA ALA A 102 18.87 -7.13 9.66
C ALA A 102 17.63 -6.40 9.12
N GLU A 103 16.69 -6.06 10.00
CA GLU A 103 15.54 -5.23 9.65
C GLU A 103 15.93 -3.77 9.66
N VAL A 104 15.80 -3.11 8.50
CA VAL A 104 16.06 -1.68 8.35
C VAL A 104 14.81 -1.04 7.78
N HIS A 105 13.81 -0.84 8.65
CA HIS A 105 12.48 -0.40 8.28
C HIS A 105 11.99 0.72 9.20
N ASN A 106 11.15 1.61 8.67
CA ASN A 106 10.53 2.72 9.37
C ASN A 106 11.54 3.65 10.10
N ASN A 107 12.64 3.99 9.42
CA ASN A 107 13.66 4.90 9.94
C ASN A 107 13.53 6.29 9.30
N ARG A 108 13.57 7.34 10.11
CA ARG A 108 13.50 8.72 9.60
C ARG A 108 14.85 9.42 9.69
N PHE A 109 15.32 9.91 8.55
CA PHE A 109 16.50 10.77 8.45
C PHE A 109 16.08 12.09 7.82
N ASN A 110 16.12 13.18 8.60
CA ASN A 110 15.56 14.47 8.19
C ASN A 110 14.09 14.36 7.73
N ARG A 111 13.82 14.64 6.46
CA ARG A 111 12.51 14.57 5.82
C ARG A 111 12.40 13.36 4.89
N THR A 112 13.29 12.38 5.01
CA THR A 112 13.24 11.12 4.24
C THR A 112 12.84 9.97 5.14
N LEU A 113 11.85 9.19 4.72
CA LEU A 113 11.46 7.94 5.36
C LEU A 113 12.13 6.77 4.63
N GLN A 114 12.92 5.98 5.36
CA GLN A 114 13.52 4.75 4.86
C GLN A 114 12.66 3.54 5.23
N LEU A 115 12.32 2.75 4.21
CA LEU A 115 11.48 1.57 4.33
C LEU A 115 12.16 0.38 3.67
N GLN A 116 12.19 -0.76 4.36
CA GLN A 116 12.51 -2.03 3.70
C GLN A 116 11.31 -2.45 2.84
N VAL A 117 11.56 -2.71 1.56
CA VAL A 117 10.49 -2.90 0.56
C VAL A 117 9.67 -4.17 0.79
N ASP A 118 10.29 -5.26 1.20
CA ASP A 118 9.62 -6.52 1.54
C ASP A 118 8.72 -6.33 2.76
N ILE A 119 9.21 -5.73 3.85
CA ILE A 119 8.42 -5.47 5.06
C ILE A 119 7.21 -4.59 4.72
N PHE A 120 7.41 -3.45 4.04
CA PHE A 120 6.29 -2.58 3.64
C PHE A 120 5.24 -3.32 2.79
N CYS A 121 5.68 -4.15 1.84
CA CYS A 121 4.77 -4.91 0.99
C CYS A 121 4.02 -6.00 1.75
N LEU A 122 4.67 -6.70 2.67
CA LEU A 122 4.06 -7.74 3.49
C LEU A 122 3.08 -7.13 4.50
N GLU A 123 3.44 -6.05 5.17
CA GLU A 123 2.53 -5.28 6.04
C GLU A 123 1.28 -4.82 5.29
N MET A 124 1.43 -4.32 4.06
CA MET A 124 0.29 -3.94 3.21
C MET A 124 -0.59 -5.15 2.87
N ALA A 125 0.01 -6.29 2.56
CA ALA A 125 -0.75 -7.52 2.26
C ALA A 125 -1.53 -8.01 3.48
N ASP A 126 -0.89 -8.00 4.65
CA ASP A 126 -1.49 -8.41 5.92
C ASP A 126 -2.63 -7.48 6.31
N ALA A 127 -2.42 -6.16 6.22
CA ALA A 127 -3.45 -5.14 6.46
C ALA A 127 -4.68 -5.29 5.54
N VAL A 128 -4.46 -5.66 4.27
CA VAL A 128 -5.56 -5.93 3.32
C VAL A 128 -6.32 -7.20 3.68
N ASP A 129 -5.64 -8.25 4.12
CA ASP A 129 -6.30 -9.49 4.53
C ASP A 129 -7.07 -9.29 5.84
N GLU A 130 -6.51 -8.57 6.82
CA GLU A 130 -7.19 -8.18 8.05
C GLU A 130 -8.44 -7.33 7.77
N TRP A 131 -8.32 -6.34 6.89
CA TRP A 131 -9.47 -5.55 6.44
C TRP A 131 -10.53 -6.40 5.75
N ALA A 132 -10.12 -7.32 4.86
CA ALA A 132 -11.06 -8.20 4.16
C ALA A 132 -11.82 -9.12 5.12
N LEU A 133 -11.16 -9.58 6.19
CA LEU A 133 -11.79 -10.34 7.27
C LEU A 133 -12.74 -9.46 8.11
N SER A 134 -12.43 -8.18 8.32
CA SER A 134 -13.27 -7.30 9.13
C SER A 134 -14.60 -6.93 8.45
N VAL A 135 -14.76 -7.21 7.16
CA VAL A 135 -15.93 -6.83 6.35
C VAL A 135 -16.69 -8.04 5.78
N THR A 136 -16.51 -9.24 6.34
CA THR A 136 -17.18 -10.46 5.85
C THR A 136 -18.69 -10.38 5.91
N GLU A 137 -19.23 -9.70 6.93
CA GLU A 137 -20.67 -9.54 7.15
C GLU A 137 -21.27 -8.32 6.42
N GLU A 138 -20.45 -7.53 5.73
CA GLU A 138 -20.89 -6.31 5.02
C GLU A 138 -21.32 -6.66 3.59
N GLU A 139 -22.59 -7.02 3.41
CA GLU A 139 -23.14 -7.54 2.13
C GLU A 139 -22.81 -6.66 0.92
N ASP A 140 -22.95 -5.34 1.07
CA ASP A 140 -22.65 -4.35 0.03
C ASP A 140 -21.18 -4.39 -0.41
N ILE A 141 -20.27 -4.54 0.55
CA ILE A 141 -18.82 -4.62 0.28
C ILE A 141 -18.50 -5.96 -0.37
N GLN A 142 -19.08 -7.05 0.11
CA GLN A 142 -18.90 -8.38 -0.45
C GLN A 142 -19.38 -8.46 -1.90
N GLN A 143 -20.52 -7.82 -2.23
CA GLN A 143 -21.02 -7.76 -3.58
C GLN A 143 -20.06 -7.01 -4.52
N ARG A 144 -19.58 -5.83 -4.12
CA ARG A 144 -18.58 -5.08 -4.90
C ARG A 144 -17.25 -5.84 -5.03
N MET A 145 -16.85 -6.61 -4.01
CA MET A 145 -15.61 -7.39 -4.04
C MET A 145 -15.64 -8.52 -5.10
N LYS A 146 -16.84 -9.07 -5.40
CA LYS A 146 -17.03 -10.06 -6.46
C LYS A 146 -16.87 -9.47 -7.87
N GLU A 147 -17.09 -8.16 -8.03
CA GLU A 147 -17.02 -7.46 -9.33
C GLU A 147 -15.60 -6.99 -9.69
N LEU A 148 -14.69 -6.97 -8.71
CA LEU A 148 -13.28 -6.65 -8.94
C LEU A 148 -12.64 -7.60 -9.97
N LEU A 149 -11.73 -7.07 -10.79
CA LEU A 149 -11.01 -7.79 -11.83
C LEU A 149 -10.54 -9.20 -11.40
N TYR A 150 -10.77 -10.17 -12.27
CA TYR A 150 -10.31 -11.55 -12.14
C TYR A 150 -9.61 -11.97 -13.43
N ILE A 151 -8.42 -12.56 -13.31
CA ILE A 151 -7.68 -13.11 -14.45
C ILE A 151 -8.12 -14.57 -14.61
N HIS A 152 -8.78 -14.87 -15.72
CA HIS A 152 -9.28 -16.21 -16.00
C HIS A 152 -8.20 -17.09 -16.63
N SER A 153 -8.12 -18.34 -16.19
CA SER A 153 -7.43 -19.39 -16.94
C SER A 153 -8.36 -19.95 -18.00
N LEU A 154 -7.83 -20.23 -19.20
CA LEU A 154 -8.54 -21.06 -20.16
C LEU A 154 -8.45 -22.50 -19.66
N ASN A 155 -9.62 -23.12 -19.46
CA ASN A 155 -9.71 -24.57 -19.28
C ASN A 155 -9.39 -25.28 -20.60
#